data_AF-A0ABC8UNV8-F1
#
_entry.id   AF-A0ABC8UNV8-F1
#
_cell.length_a   1.000
_cell.length_b   1.000
_cell.length_c   1.000
_cell.angle_alpha   90.00
_cell.angle_beta   90.00
_cell.angle_gamma   90.00
#
_symmetry.space_group_name_H-M   'P 1'
#
loop_
_entity.id
_entity.type
_entity.pdbx_description
1 polymer ?
#
loop_
_entity_poly.entity_id
_entity_poly.type
_entity_poly.pdbx_seq_one_letter_code
_entity_poly.pdbx_strand_id
1 'polypeptide(L)'
;MSQQPSYITDDCIKEWKNGNYSFKLPNQVPMLRFLYELCWTMVRGELPFQKCKTVLESVEFLDGGSEEEMGSTFADIITQMALDHTIVGDYRTRLIKLAKWLVESTLVPLRLFQERCEEEFLWESEMIKIKAADLKSKEVRVNTRLLYQQTKFNLLREESEGYAKLVTVLCRVPKLLPRMHRQLQSA
;
A
#
# COMPACT_ATOMS: atom_id res chain seq x y z
N MET A 1 17.86 -22.86 22.59
CA MET A 1 17.16 -21.58 22.37
C MET A 1 15.88 -21.65 23.18
N SER A 2 15.82 -20.88 24.27
CA SER A 2 14.68 -20.83 25.18
C SER A 2 13.44 -20.38 24.40
N GLN A 3 12.48 -21.28 24.19
CA GLN A 3 11.18 -20.92 23.63
C GLN A 3 10.52 -19.97 24.63
N GLN A 4 10.31 -18.72 24.23
CA GLN A 4 9.48 -17.80 25.01
C GLN A 4 8.07 -18.39 25.13
N PRO A 5 7.40 -18.24 26.27
CA PRO A 5 6.06 -18.78 26.45
C PRO A 5 5.10 -18.13 25.46
N SER A 6 4.36 -18.95 24.72
CA SER A 6 3.24 -18.49 23.88
C SER A 6 2.14 -17.93 24.78
N TYR A 7 1.59 -16.78 24.42
CA TYR A 7 0.42 -16.21 25.11
C TYR A 7 -0.87 -16.94 24.76
N ILE A 8 -0.94 -17.54 23.57
CA ILE A 8 -2.06 -18.37 23.14
C ILE A 8 -1.68 -19.82 23.39
N THR A 9 -2.27 -20.42 24.43
CA THR A 9 -2.10 -21.83 24.78
C THR A 9 -3.26 -22.67 24.21
N ASP A 10 -3.07 -23.99 24.13
CA ASP A 10 -4.10 -24.91 23.65
C ASP A 10 -5.39 -24.83 24.47
N ASP A 11 -5.28 -24.52 25.76
CA ASP A 11 -6.45 -24.39 26.65
C ASP A 11 -7.23 -23.10 26.34
N CYS A 12 -6.55 -21.97 26.06
CA CYS A 12 -7.20 -20.76 25.56
C CYS A 12 -7.98 -21.04 24.26
N ILE A 13 -7.36 -21.77 23.32
CA ILE A 13 -7.99 -22.11 22.04
C ILE A 13 -9.26 -22.96 22.26
N LYS A 14 -9.24 -23.93 23.18
CA LYS A 14 -10.41 -24.74 23.52
C LYS A 14 -11.55 -23.90 24.11
N GLU A 15 -11.24 -23.01 25.05
CA GLU A 15 -12.24 -22.13 25.67
C GLU A 15 -12.92 -21.21 24.63
N TRP A 16 -12.13 -20.61 23.73
CA TRP A 16 -12.68 -19.74 22.67
C TRP A 16 -13.50 -20.51 21.62
N LYS A 17 -13.11 -21.75 21.30
CA LYS A 17 -13.90 -22.64 20.43
C LYS A 17 -15.24 -22.98 21.05
N ASN A 18 -15.25 -23.29 22.35
CA ASN A 18 -16.46 -23.63 23.09
C ASN A 18 -17.40 -22.43 23.28
N GLY A 19 -16.96 -21.22 22.91
CA GLY A 19 -17.78 -20.02 22.99
C GLY A 19 -17.94 -19.51 24.42
N ASN A 20 -16.93 -19.74 25.27
CA ASN A 20 -16.95 -19.23 26.63
C ASN A 20 -16.67 -17.71 26.63
N TYR A 21 -17.74 -16.90 26.60
CA TYR A 21 -17.64 -15.43 26.59
C TYR A 21 -17.14 -14.82 27.91
N SER A 22 -17.08 -15.58 29.00
CA SER A 22 -16.56 -15.10 30.30
C SER A 22 -15.08 -15.35 30.49
N PHE A 23 -14.45 -16.11 29.58
CA PHE A 23 -13.02 -16.36 29.63
C PHE A 23 -12.27 -15.04 29.41
N LYS A 24 -11.35 -14.72 30.32
CA LYS A 24 -10.41 -13.60 30.20
C LYS A 24 -8.99 -14.10 30.41
N LEU A 25 -8.04 -13.58 29.64
CA LEU A 25 -6.65 -13.87 29.91
C LEU A 25 -6.25 -13.25 31.26
N PRO A 26 -5.60 -14.00 32.17
CA PRO A 26 -5.31 -13.53 33.52
C PRO A 26 -4.20 -12.47 33.58
N ASN A 27 -3.37 -12.35 32.55
CA ASN A 27 -2.22 -11.44 32.52
C ASN A 27 -2.33 -10.46 31.35
N GLN A 28 -1.83 -9.23 31.56
CA GLN A 28 -1.66 -8.26 30.48
C GLN A 28 -0.57 -8.74 29.51
N VAL A 29 -0.83 -8.56 28.20
CA VAL A 29 0.05 -9.07 27.14
C VAL A 29 0.51 -7.96 26.19
N PRO A 30 1.73 -8.06 25.61
CA PRO A 30 2.17 -7.15 24.57
C PRO A 30 1.31 -7.31 23.31
N MET A 31 0.74 -6.21 22.80
CA MET A 31 -0.21 -6.23 21.69
C MET A 31 0.37 -6.89 20.44
N LEU A 32 1.53 -6.41 19.96
CA LEU A 32 2.16 -6.91 18.74
C LEU A 32 2.38 -8.44 18.80
N ARG A 33 2.93 -8.94 19.91
CA ARG A 33 3.23 -10.37 20.03
C ARG A 33 1.96 -11.20 20.08
N PHE A 34 0.95 -10.75 20.84
CA PHE A 34 -0.32 -11.46 20.94
C PHE A 34 -1.06 -11.50 19.59
N LEU A 35 -1.15 -10.37 18.88
CA LEU A 35 -1.81 -10.30 17.57
C LEU A 35 -1.10 -11.16 16.53
N TYR A 36 0.23 -11.24 16.59
CA TYR A 36 1.01 -12.12 15.71
C TYR A 36 0.64 -13.59 15.94
N GLU A 37 0.64 -14.06 17.19
CA GLU A 37 0.24 -15.43 17.53
C GLU A 37 -1.23 -15.70 17.14
N LEU A 38 -2.10 -14.69 17.29
CA LEU A 38 -3.51 -14.80 16.89
C LEU A 38 -3.65 -14.97 15.37
N CYS A 39 -2.96 -14.17 14.57
CA CYS A 39 -2.96 -14.33 13.13
C CYS A 39 -2.40 -15.70 12.73
N TRP A 40 -1.33 -16.14 13.38
CA TRP A 40 -0.69 -17.42 13.10
C TRP A 40 -1.60 -18.62 13.43
N THR A 41 -2.28 -18.61 14.58
CA THR A 41 -3.24 -19.66 14.98
C THR A 41 -4.43 -19.73 14.02
N MET A 42 -4.92 -18.58 13.52
CA MET A 42 -5.96 -18.52 12.49
C MET A 42 -5.47 -19.04 11.13
N VAL A 43 -4.25 -18.69 10.71
CA VAL A 43 -3.64 -19.20 9.47
C VAL A 43 -3.42 -20.71 9.54
N ARG A 44 -3.08 -21.24 10.71
CA ARG A 44 -3.03 -22.70 10.95
C ARG A 44 -4.39 -23.38 10.90
N GLY A 45 -5.48 -22.62 10.99
CA GLY A 45 -6.85 -23.11 11.07
C GLY A 45 -7.22 -23.67 12.44
N GLU A 46 -6.44 -23.33 13.47
CA GLU A 46 -6.71 -23.74 14.84
C GLU A 46 -7.88 -22.94 15.42
N LEU A 47 -8.15 -21.73 14.93
CA LEU A 47 -9.23 -20.87 15.40
C LEU A 47 -10.03 -20.27 14.21
N PRO A 48 -11.38 -20.32 14.22
CA PRO A 48 -12.19 -19.66 13.20
C PRO A 48 -12.07 -18.12 13.25
N PHE A 49 -12.08 -17.47 12.09
CA PHE A 49 -11.92 -16.01 12.00
C PHE A 49 -13.00 -15.23 12.74
N GLN A 50 -14.24 -15.75 12.78
CA GLN A 50 -15.36 -15.11 13.48
C GLN A 50 -15.11 -14.94 14.99
N LYS A 51 -14.20 -15.73 15.58
CA LYS A 51 -13.83 -15.64 16.99
C LYS A 51 -12.79 -14.55 17.27
N CYS A 52 -12.21 -13.90 16.25
CA CYS A 52 -11.19 -12.88 16.45
C CYS A 52 -11.65 -11.76 17.39
N LYS A 53 -12.82 -11.15 17.13
CA LYS A 53 -13.37 -10.08 18.00
C LYS A 53 -13.57 -10.54 19.43
N THR A 54 -14.14 -11.74 19.63
CA THR A 54 -14.34 -12.30 20.97
C THR A 54 -13.01 -12.56 21.71
N VAL A 55 -11.95 -12.92 20.98
CA VAL A 55 -10.62 -13.08 21.57
C VAL A 55 -10.05 -11.72 21.97
N LEU A 56 -10.16 -10.71 21.10
CA LEU A 56 -9.67 -9.35 21.39
C LEU A 56 -10.38 -8.73 22.60
N GLU A 57 -11.68 -8.96 22.76
CA GLU A 57 -12.46 -8.51 23.93
C GLU A 57 -12.06 -9.23 25.24
N SER A 58 -11.48 -10.43 25.15
CA SER A 58 -11.07 -11.22 26.31
C SER A 58 -9.67 -10.88 26.85
N VAL A 59 -8.95 -9.96 26.20
CA VAL A 59 -7.54 -9.67 26.46
C VAL A 59 -7.34 -8.21 26.84
N GLU A 60 -6.52 -7.98 27.87
CA GLU A 60 -6.04 -6.65 28.24
C GLU A 60 -4.59 -6.48 27.77
N PHE A 61 -4.33 -5.42 26.99
CA PHE A 61 -3.00 -5.13 26.46
C PHE A 61 -2.20 -4.21 27.38
N LEU A 62 -0.90 -4.47 27.53
CA LEU A 62 0.02 -3.63 28.32
C LEU A 62 0.05 -2.18 27.83
N ASP A 63 0.02 -1.99 26.51
CA ASP A 63 0.28 -0.71 25.86
C ASP A 63 -0.99 0.13 25.63
N GLY A 64 -2.17 -0.32 26.08
CA GLY A 64 -3.41 0.46 26.00
C GLY A 64 -3.79 0.92 24.59
N GLY A 65 -3.53 0.09 23.58
CA GLY A 65 -3.69 0.47 22.17
C GLY A 65 -5.14 0.76 21.77
N SER A 66 -5.33 1.84 21.02
CA SER A 66 -6.61 2.17 20.38
C SER A 66 -6.98 1.15 19.29
N GLU A 67 -8.25 1.13 18.89
CA GLU A 67 -8.72 0.27 17.79
C GLU A 67 -7.98 0.57 16.47
N GLU A 68 -7.60 1.82 16.22
CA GLU A 68 -6.82 2.22 15.05
C GLU A 68 -5.39 1.66 15.07
N GLU A 69 -4.72 1.71 16.21
CA GLU A 69 -3.37 1.14 16.40
C GLU A 69 -3.39 -0.39 16.27
N MET A 70 -4.43 -1.03 16.79
CA MET A 70 -4.64 -2.46 16.64
C MET A 70 -4.84 -2.84 15.17
N GLY A 71 -5.70 -2.12 14.45
CA GLY A 71 -5.92 -2.31 13.01
C GLY A 71 -4.64 -2.10 12.20
N SER A 72 -3.85 -1.07 12.54
CA SER A 72 -2.52 -0.86 11.93
C SER A 72 -1.58 -2.02 12.21
N THR A 73 -1.53 -2.52 13.45
CA THR A 73 -0.65 -3.63 13.82
C THR A 73 -1.04 -4.91 13.10
N PHE A 74 -2.34 -5.19 12.96
CA PHE A 74 -2.82 -6.30 12.13
C PHE A 74 -2.37 -6.17 10.67
N ALA A 75 -2.49 -4.98 10.08
CA ALA A 75 -2.05 -4.75 8.70
C ALA A 75 -0.55 -5.02 8.54
N ASP A 76 0.29 -4.60 9.50
CA ASP A 76 1.73 -4.84 9.48
C ASP A 76 2.06 -6.33 9.58
N ILE A 77 1.43 -7.05 10.52
CA ILE A 77 1.62 -8.49 10.70
C ILE A 77 1.24 -9.25 9.43
N ILE A 78 0.06 -8.99 8.87
CA ILE A 78 -0.43 -9.69 7.68
C ILE A 78 0.46 -9.37 6.47
N THR A 79 0.92 -8.12 6.34
CA THR A 79 1.88 -7.72 5.29
C THR A 79 3.17 -8.51 5.43
N GLN A 80 3.74 -8.59 6.64
CA GLN A 80 4.97 -9.33 6.90
C GLN A 80 4.79 -10.84 6.65
N MET A 81 3.64 -11.42 7.02
CA MET A 81 3.32 -12.82 6.72
C MET A 81 3.14 -13.05 5.21
N ALA A 82 2.54 -12.10 4.49
CA ALA A 82 2.32 -12.23 3.05
C ALA A 82 3.64 -12.28 2.25
N LEU A 83 4.70 -11.65 2.78
CA LEU A 83 6.06 -11.66 2.25
C LEU A 83 6.84 -12.94 2.61
N ASP A 84 6.38 -13.71 3.60
CA ASP A 84 7.06 -14.94 4.02
C ASP A 84 6.79 -16.07 3.01
N HIS A 85 7.84 -16.42 2.26
CA HIS A 85 7.79 -17.44 1.23
C HIS A 85 7.63 -18.86 1.80
N THR A 86 7.82 -19.05 3.11
CA THR A 86 7.57 -20.33 3.78
C THR A 86 6.07 -20.60 3.98
N ILE A 87 5.23 -19.56 3.88
CA ILE A 87 3.77 -19.68 3.95
C ILE A 87 3.23 -20.04 2.57
N VAL A 88 3.07 -21.34 2.32
CA VAL A 88 2.60 -21.90 1.06
C VAL A 88 1.35 -22.77 1.22
N GLY A 89 0.66 -23.04 0.10
CA GLY A 89 -0.50 -23.93 0.05
C GLY A 89 -1.68 -23.44 0.90
N ASP A 90 -2.21 -24.32 1.74
CA ASP A 90 -3.39 -24.05 2.56
C ASP A 90 -3.19 -22.94 3.60
N TYR A 91 -1.94 -22.72 4.05
CA TYR A 91 -1.65 -21.60 4.94
C TYR A 91 -1.79 -20.27 4.19
N ARG A 92 -1.30 -20.20 2.95
CA ARG A 92 -1.42 -18.98 2.14
C ARG A 92 -2.87 -18.68 1.78
N THR A 93 -3.66 -19.70 1.40
CA THR A 93 -5.09 -19.49 1.12
C THR A 93 -5.86 -19.03 2.35
N ARG A 94 -5.51 -19.52 3.55
CA ARG A 94 -6.08 -19.04 4.81
C ARG A 94 -5.64 -17.64 5.17
N LEU A 95 -4.39 -17.27 4.92
CA LEU A 95 -3.89 -15.90 5.10
C LEU A 95 -4.66 -14.90 4.23
N ILE A 96 -4.88 -15.23 2.96
CA ILE A 96 -5.69 -14.40 2.04
C ILE A 96 -7.12 -14.24 2.58
N LYS A 97 -7.75 -15.33 3.03
CA LYS A 97 -9.10 -15.28 3.61
C LYS A 97 -9.15 -14.48 4.91
N LEU A 98 -8.11 -14.57 5.75
CA LEU A 98 -8.00 -13.80 6.99
C LEU A 98 -7.90 -12.30 6.67
N ALA A 99 -7.06 -11.91 5.71
CA ALA A 99 -6.93 -10.52 5.29
C ALA A 99 -8.26 -9.95 4.77
N LYS A 100 -8.99 -10.71 3.93
CA LYS A 100 -10.33 -10.33 3.47
C LYS A 100 -11.30 -10.15 4.65
N TRP A 101 -11.32 -11.13 5.55
CA TRP A 101 -12.20 -11.10 6.72
C TRP A 101 -11.93 -9.90 7.63
N LEU A 102 -10.66 -9.52 7.85
CA LEU A 102 -10.29 -8.37 8.67
C LEU A 102 -10.83 -7.04 8.12
N VAL A 103 -10.86 -6.90 6.79
CA VAL A 103 -11.45 -5.73 6.12
C VAL A 103 -12.98 -5.76 6.24
N GLU A 104 -13.59 -6.90 5.96
CA GLU A 104 -15.05 -7.09 6.05
C GLU A 104 -15.58 -6.86 7.47
N SER A 105 -14.81 -7.27 8.49
CA SER A 105 -15.15 -7.10 9.89
C SER A 105 -14.86 -5.71 10.44
N THR A 106 -14.40 -4.78 9.59
CA THR A 106 -13.99 -3.40 9.90
C THR A 106 -12.87 -3.27 10.95
N LEU A 107 -12.11 -4.35 11.20
CA LEU A 107 -10.98 -4.33 12.15
C LEU A 107 -9.76 -3.66 11.53
N VAL A 108 -9.61 -3.78 10.21
CA VAL A 108 -8.52 -3.16 9.46
C VAL A 108 -9.13 -2.37 8.29
N PRO A 109 -8.91 -1.04 8.24
CA PRO A 109 -9.31 -0.25 7.07
C PRO A 109 -8.62 -0.77 5.81
N LEU A 110 -9.38 -0.95 4.72
CA LEU A 110 -8.87 -1.40 3.41
C LEU A 110 -7.63 -0.62 2.95
N ARG A 111 -7.62 0.68 3.23
CA ARG A 111 -6.53 1.60 2.87
C ARG A 111 -5.17 1.13 3.42
N LEU A 112 -5.12 0.58 4.64
CA LEU A 112 -3.86 0.16 5.26
C LEU A 112 -3.23 -1.01 4.49
N PHE A 113 -4.04 -1.96 4.01
CA PHE A 113 -3.53 -3.02 3.16
C PHE A 113 -3.06 -2.49 1.81
N GLN A 114 -3.81 -1.58 1.18
CA GLN A 114 -3.42 -0.98 -0.10
C GLN A 114 -2.11 -0.20 -0.03
N GLU A 115 -1.79 0.41 1.12
CA GLU A 115 -0.55 1.16 1.33
C GLU A 115 0.66 0.26 1.63
N ARG A 116 0.46 -0.96 2.16
CA ARG A 116 1.53 -1.79 2.74
C ARG A 116 1.78 -3.11 2.02
N CYS A 117 0.76 -3.74 1.46
CA CYS A 117 0.86 -5.05 0.82
C CYS A 117 1.35 -4.96 -0.63
N GLU A 118 2.01 -6.03 -1.09
CA GLU A 118 2.42 -6.16 -2.49
C GLU A 118 1.21 -6.35 -3.43
N GLU A 119 1.37 -5.90 -4.67
CA GLU A 119 0.34 -5.95 -5.71
C GLU A 119 -0.22 -7.35 -5.95
N GLU A 120 0.64 -8.38 -5.90
CA GLU A 120 0.22 -9.77 -6.11
C GLU A 120 -0.72 -10.23 -4.99
N PHE A 121 -0.37 -9.95 -3.74
CA PHE A 121 -1.22 -10.29 -2.60
C PHE A 121 -2.52 -9.47 -2.58
N LEU A 122 -2.46 -8.18 -2.91
CA LEU A 122 -3.64 -7.32 -3.04
C LEU A 122 -4.60 -7.83 -4.13
N TRP A 123 -4.07 -8.35 -5.23
CA TRP A 123 -4.86 -8.95 -6.30
C TRP A 123 -5.47 -10.29 -5.87
N GLU A 124 -4.68 -11.17 -5.24
CA GLU A 124 -5.14 -12.46 -4.71
C GLU A 124 -6.25 -12.29 -3.65
N SER A 125 -6.16 -11.24 -2.84
CA SER A 125 -7.14 -10.88 -1.83
C SER A 125 -8.29 -10.02 -2.37
N GLU A 126 -8.40 -9.81 -3.68
CA GLU A 126 -9.45 -9.01 -4.33
C GLU A 126 -9.58 -7.57 -3.80
N MET A 127 -8.52 -7.05 -3.17
CA MET A 127 -8.46 -5.68 -2.66
C MET A 127 -8.15 -4.66 -3.76
N ILE A 128 -7.67 -5.13 -4.92
CA ILE A 128 -7.50 -4.35 -6.15
C ILE A 128 -8.11 -5.08 -7.35
N LYS A 129 -8.57 -4.31 -8.35
CA LYS A 129 -9.22 -4.82 -9.58
C LYS A 129 -8.29 -4.99 -10.77
N ILE A 130 -7.02 -4.61 -10.64
CA ILE A 130 -6.02 -4.69 -11.70
C ILE A 130 -5.03 -5.78 -11.32
N LYS A 131 -4.73 -6.70 -12.24
CA LYS A 131 -3.68 -7.71 -12.04
C LYS A 131 -2.34 -7.02 -11.82
N ALA A 132 -1.50 -7.58 -10.94
CA ALA A 132 -0.18 -7.03 -10.64
C ALA A 132 0.67 -6.76 -11.90
N ALA A 133 0.69 -7.70 -12.85
CA ALA A 133 1.43 -7.53 -14.11
C ALA A 133 0.92 -6.34 -14.97
N ASP A 134 -0.40 -6.09 -14.97
CA ASP A 134 -0.99 -4.97 -15.69
C ASP A 134 -0.68 -3.64 -14.98
N LEU A 135 -0.58 -3.67 -13.65
CA LEU A 135 -0.21 -2.52 -12.82
C LEU A 135 1.25 -2.12 -13.09
N LYS A 136 2.19 -3.08 -13.04
CA LYS A 136 3.59 -2.87 -13.43
C LYS A 136 3.73 -2.35 -14.86
N SER A 137 2.97 -2.90 -15.80
CA SER A 137 3.00 -2.44 -17.20
C SER A 137 2.50 -1.00 -17.35
N LYS A 138 1.48 -0.60 -16.58
CA LYS A 138 1.00 0.78 -16.54
C LYS A 138 2.02 1.71 -15.90
N GLU A 139 2.66 1.29 -14.82
CA GLU A 139 3.71 2.04 -14.14
C GLU A 139 4.87 2.33 -15.11
N VAL A 140 5.41 1.29 -15.77
CA VAL A 140 6.48 1.44 -16.76
C VAL A 140 6.07 2.41 -17.86
N ARG A 141 4.84 2.32 -18.37
CA ARG A 141 4.32 3.23 -19.40
C ARG A 141 4.25 4.67 -18.90
N VAL A 142 3.76 4.90 -17.68
CA VAL A 142 3.65 6.24 -17.09
C VAL A 142 5.03 6.83 -16.83
N ASN A 143 5.95 6.08 -16.23
CA ASN A 143 7.31 6.51 -15.94
C ASN A 143 8.09 6.82 -17.23
N THR A 144 7.99 5.94 -18.23
CA THR A 144 8.59 6.17 -19.55
C THR A 144 7.98 7.42 -20.21
N ARG A 145 6.66 7.59 -20.10
CA ARG A 145 5.99 8.79 -20.63
C ARG A 145 6.49 10.06 -19.95
N LEU A 146 6.57 10.09 -18.62
CA LEU A 146 7.07 11.24 -17.85
C LEU A 146 8.53 11.56 -18.18
N LEU A 147 9.37 10.53 -18.36
CA LEU A 147 10.80 10.71 -18.62
C LEU A 147 11.10 11.15 -20.05
N TYR A 148 10.40 10.58 -21.03
CA TYR A 148 10.73 10.74 -22.46
C TYR A 148 9.77 11.63 -23.24
N GLN A 149 8.56 11.89 -22.74
CA GLN A 149 7.77 12.97 -23.32
C GLN A 149 8.38 14.30 -22.88
N GLN A 150 9.02 14.98 -23.82
CA GLN A 150 9.25 16.40 -23.67
C GLN A 150 7.91 17.09 -23.42
N THR A 151 7.87 17.94 -22.41
CA THR A 151 6.82 18.94 -22.23
C THR A 151 6.85 19.84 -23.47
N LYS A 152 6.10 19.48 -24.50
CA LYS A 152 5.94 20.30 -25.71
C LYS A 152 4.98 21.42 -25.35
N PHE A 153 5.54 22.51 -24.83
CA PHE A 153 4.78 23.75 -24.73
C PHE A 153 4.37 24.14 -26.14
N ASN A 154 3.07 24.15 -26.41
CA ASN A 154 2.58 24.70 -27.66
C ASN A 154 2.78 26.20 -27.56
N LEU A 155 3.91 26.60 -28.11
CA LEU A 155 4.66 27.77 -27.72
C LEU A 155 3.85 29.04 -28.13
N LEU A 156 3.01 28.95 -29.17
CA LEU A 156 2.04 29.98 -29.59
C LEU A 156 0.80 30.13 -28.68
N ARG A 157 0.49 29.13 -27.85
CA ARG A 157 -0.74 29.07 -27.04
C ARG A 157 -0.47 29.17 -25.53
N GLU A 158 0.66 28.65 -25.07
CA GLU A 158 1.00 28.54 -23.64
C GLU A 158 2.04 29.59 -23.19
N GLU A 159 2.88 30.11 -24.11
CA GLU A 159 3.99 31.05 -23.83
C GLU A 159 3.99 32.19 -24.87
N SER A 160 2.89 32.95 -24.95
CA SER A 160 2.72 34.06 -25.90
C SER A 160 3.81 35.14 -25.78
N GLU A 161 4.46 35.26 -24.62
CA GLU A 161 5.60 36.15 -24.38
C GLU A 161 6.86 35.74 -25.17
N GLY A 162 7.12 34.43 -25.31
CA GLY A 162 8.26 33.91 -26.07
C GLY A 162 8.16 34.24 -27.56
N TYR A 163 6.98 34.08 -28.18
CA TYR A 163 6.77 34.50 -29.58
C TYR A 163 6.72 36.00 -29.74
N ALA A 164 6.14 36.75 -28.80
CA ALA A 164 6.16 38.20 -28.87
C ALA A 164 7.60 38.74 -28.88
N LYS A 165 8.49 38.18 -28.05
CA LYS A 165 9.93 38.51 -28.06
C LYS A 165 10.62 38.07 -29.36
N LEU A 166 10.36 36.84 -29.84
CA LEU A 166 10.92 36.33 -31.09
C LEU A 166 10.49 37.17 -32.31
N VAL A 167 9.19 37.46 -32.44
CA VAL A 167 8.62 38.32 -33.49
C VAL A 167 9.19 39.73 -33.38
N THR A 168 9.33 40.28 -32.18
CA THR A 168 9.95 41.60 -31.96
C THR A 168 11.40 41.64 -32.46
N VAL A 169 12.20 40.60 -32.18
CA VAL A 169 13.58 40.51 -32.67
C VAL A 169 13.61 40.34 -34.18
N LEU A 170 12.83 39.41 -34.74
CA LEU A 170 12.75 39.18 -36.18
C LEU A 170 12.31 40.42 -36.97
N CYS A 171 11.35 41.19 -36.45
CA CYS A 171 10.93 42.46 -37.04
C CYS A 171 11.95 43.60 -36.86
N ARG A 172 12.94 43.44 -35.98
CA ARG A 172 14.08 44.38 -35.83
C ARG A 172 15.26 44.02 -36.75
N VAL A 173 15.40 42.78 -37.20
CA VAL A 173 16.47 42.35 -38.13
C VAL A 173 16.49 43.15 -39.46
N PRO A 174 15.36 43.54 -40.09
CA PRO A 174 15.38 44.38 -41.28
C PRO A 174 16.00 45.76 -41.05
N LYS A 175 16.08 46.22 -39.80
CA LYS A 175 16.67 47.52 -39.44
C LYS A 175 18.17 47.44 -39.09
N LEU A 176 18.74 46.24 -38.95
CA LEU A 176 20.18 46.00 -38.75
C LEU A 176 20.91 45.55 -40.04
N LEU A 177 20.21 45.52 -41.17
CA LEU A 177 20.80 45.45 -42.52
C LEU A 177 20.86 46.83 -43.23
N PRO A 178 21.25 47.96 -42.62
CA PRO A 178 21.60 49.12 -43.42
C PRO A 178 22.99 48.90 -44.02
N ARG A 179 23.05 48.96 -45.36
CA ARG A 179 24.23 49.22 -46.21
C ARG A 179 24.97 48.00 -46.79
N MET A 180 24.37 47.35 -47.79
CA MET A 180 25.16 46.76 -48.89
C MET A 180 24.62 47.05 -50.30
N HIS A 181 23.60 47.90 -50.47
CA HIS A 181 23.03 48.22 -51.79
C HIS A 181 23.00 49.72 -52.10
N ARG A 182 24.13 50.43 -51.96
CA ARG A 182 24.23 51.79 -52.52
C ARG A 182 25.61 52.21 -53.06
N GLN A 183 26.49 51.27 -53.37
CA GLN A 183 27.66 51.53 -54.21
C GLN A 183 27.61 50.62 -55.44
N LEU A 184 26.78 50.97 -56.43
CA LEU A 184 26.85 50.42 -57.80
C LEU A 184 26.01 51.26 -58.79
N GLN A 185 25.88 52.58 -58.58
CA GLN A 185 25.22 53.51 -59.54
C GLN A 185 25.95 54.85 -59.66
N SER A 186 27.27 54.88 -59.53
CA SER A 186 28.07 56.06 -59.88
C SER A 186 29.47 55.64 -60.34
N ALA A 187 29.54 55.13 -61.58
CA ALA A 187 30.70 55.16 -62.46
C ALA A 187 30.21 54.95 -63.88
#